data_AF-A0A2S8X868-F1
#
_entry.id   AF-A0A2S8X868-F1
#
_cell.length_a   1.000
_cell.length_b   1.000
_cell.length_c   1.000
_cell.angle_alpha   90.00
_cell.angle_beta   90.00
_cell.angle_gamma   90.00
#
_symmetry.space_group_name_H-M   'P 1'
#
loop_
_entity.id
_entity.type
_entity.pdbx_description
1 polymer ?
#
loop_
_entity_poly.entity_id
_entity_poly.type
_entity_poly.pdbx_seq_one_letter_code
_entity_poly.pdbx_strand_id
1 'polypeptide(L)'
;MYPNPIIWADYPDLDVIRVEDTYYMVSTTMHMMPGCVILRSYDLIHWEVATYVYDTLDDTPAQRLVDGQHIYSKGMWAASLRYHQGMFYVIFVANDTRKTYLYTSPTISGVWKKQVVEGFYHDCSLFFDDDERAYLVYGNTEIYLTELSSDLSGPKPGGVHRLIVKDEQSHHLGYEGAHFYKINGKYVVFLIHITKATGRRTQACYTADSLEDVFTGGEVFNDDMDYFNSGVAQGGIVDTPNGDWYAMLFQDHGAVGRIPVLVPLHFDQGIPVFASKAPKQIHIPSTRPEHRYNPLVGSDSFNYAAEEDGRIRLRDFWQWNHTPNHELWSVTEKRGVYRVRTGQISPNLTFAVNTLTQRSMGPACEAIVMLDGSRLNDGDYAGLCFLIGSYGMIALTKQDSKFYLVMHARNSEDSTIFGNLIDQEPATEHERIPVSDPVVKLKAFGNFENNLDECSFAYFDGVEWRDIGIIHKMVYKLDHFMGCRTGLFAYSTQMVGGTADFSNFEYRVINPDEKQ
;
A
#
# COMPACT_ATOMS: atom_id res chain seq x y z
N MET A 1 -10.44 6.57 -23.93
CA MET A 1 -10.06 5.20 -23.51
C MET A 1 -8.73 5.32 -22.78
N TYR A 2 -8.60 4.70 -21.61
CA TYR A 2 -7.45 4.73 -20.72
C TYR A 2 -6.93 3.31 -20.48
N PRO A 3 -5.64 3.11 -20.22
CA PRO A 3 -5.09 1.78 -19.95
C PRO A 3 -5.69 1.15 -18.69
N ASN A 4 -5.72 -0.17 -18.65
CA ASN A 4 -6.03 -1.00 -17.50
C ASN A 4 -4.89 -2.01 -17.36
N PRO A 5 -4.18 -2.13 -16.23
CA PRO A 5 -4.45 -1.59 -14.88
C PRO A 5 -4.57 -0.06 -14.82
N ILE A 6 -5.48 0.44 -13.99
CA ILE A 6 -5.80 1.88 -13.90
C ILE A 6 -4.79 2.67 -13.07
N ILE A 7 -4.09 1.99 -12.15
CA ILE A 7 -2.98 2.53 -11.37
C ILE A 7 -1.86 1.49 -11.38
N TRP A 8 -0.69 1.83 -11.93
CA TRP A 8 0.46 0.91 -11.96
C TRP A 8 1.35 1.07 -10.71
N ALA A 9 0.75 0.97 -9.53
CA ALA A 9 1.42 1.09 -8.23
C ALA A 9 0.67 0.28 -7.16
N ASP A 10 1.35 -0.01 -6.04
CA ASP A 10 0.83 -0.85 -4.96
C ASP A 10 -0.38 -0.24 -4.22
N TYR A 11 -1.58 -0.63 -4.62
CA TYR A 11 -2.85 -0.34 -3.93
C TYR A 11 -3.64 -1.64 -3.79
N PRO A 12 -3.34 -2.44 -2.77
CA PRO A 12 -3.99 -3.72 -2.52
C PRO A 12 -5.27 -3.63 -1.68
N ASP A 13 -5.96 -4.77 -1.60
CA ASP A 13 -7.08 -5.05 -0.70
C ASP A 13 -8.18 -3.98 -0.80
N LEU A 14 -8.59 -3.72 -2.03
CA LEU A 14 -9.42 -2.57 -2.42
C LEU A 14 -10.88 -2.77 -2.04
N ASP A 15 -11.46 -1.86 -1.24
CA ASP A 15 -12.92 -1.77 -1.10
C ASP A 15 -13.40 -0.42 -1.63
N VAL A 16 -14.32 -0.46 -2.58
CA VAL A 16 -14.79 0.70 -3.32
C VAL A 16 -16.26 0.97 -2.99
N ILE A 17 -16.59 2.24 -2.79
CA ILE A 17 -17.97 2.71 -2.63
C ILE A 17 -18.21 3.94 -3.52
N ARG A 18 -19.47 4.23 -3.79
CA ARG A 18 -19.92 5.50 -4.35
C ARG A 18 -20.82 6.21 -3.34
N VAL A 19 -20.55 7.48 -3.09
CA VAL A 19 -21.43 8.38 -2.34
C VAL A 19 -21.80 9.51 -3.27
N GLU A 20 -23.08 9.57 -3.64
CA GLU A 20 -23.60 10.50 -4.64
C GLU A 20 -22.84 10.37 -5.99
N ASP A 21 -22.08 11.40 -6.38
CA ASP A 21 -21.33 11.50 -7.62
C ASP A 21 -19.85 11.13 -7.47
N THR A 22 -19.40 10.73 -6.27
CA THR A 22 -17.99 10.56 -5.92
C THR A 22 -17.71 9.10 -5.56
N TYR A 23 -16.61 8.57 -6.09
CA TYR A 23 -16.09 7.25 -5.76
C TYR A 23 -15.00 7.35 -4.72
N TYR A 24 -15.02 6.44 -3.74
CA TYR A 24 -13.97 6.30 -2.74
C TYR A 24 -13.46 4.87 -2.69
N MET A 25 -12.15 4.71 -2.57
CA MET A 25 -11.50 3.40 -2.52
C MET A 25 -10.50 3.36 -1.38
N VAL A 26 -10.74 2.50 -0.39
CA VAL A 26 -9.77 2.23 0.67
C VAL A 26 -8.74 1.20 0.19
N SER A 27 -7.49 1.32 0.67
CA SER A 27 -6.44 0.35 0.39
C SER A 27 -5.54 0.13 1.61
N THR A 28 -5.06 -1.11 1.74
CA THR A 28 -4.13 -1.52 2.80
C THR A 28 -2.79 -0.77 2.71
N THR A 29 -2.26 -0.37 3.87
CA THR A 29 -0.93 0.26 3.97
C THR A 29 0.02 -0.44 4.96
N MET A 30 -0.42 -1.51 5.62
CA MET A 30 0.40 -2.33 6.53
C MET A 30 1.08 -1.51 7.63
N HIS A 31 2.40 -1.43 7.59
CA HIS A 31 3.30 -0.78 8.53
C HIS A 31 3.60 0.68 8.14
N MET A 32 3.05 1.18 7.04
CA MET A 32 3.27 2.56 6.59
C MET A 32 2.39 3.53 7.36
N MET A 33 2.97 4.68 7.73
CA MET A 33 2.32 5.75 8.52
C MET A 33 2.45 7.10 7.78
N PRO A 34 1.41 7.95 7.67
CA PRO A 34 0.02 7.69 8.05
C PRO A 34 -0.55 6.50 7.28
N GLY A 35 -1.56 5.84 7.83
CA GLY A 35 -2.06 4.55 7.34
C GLY A 35 -3.53 4.56 6.96
N CYS A 36 -3.95 3.48 6.30
CA CYS A 36 -5.29 3.31 5.72
C CYS A 36 -5.64 4.46 4.76
N VAL A 37 -5.05 4.38 3.56
CA VAL A 37 -5.26 5.38 2.53
C VAL A 37 -6.65 5.22 1.93
N ILE A 38 -7.35 6.33 1.76
CA ILE A 38 -8.58 6.39 0.97
C ILE A 38 -8.29 7.28 -0.24
N LEU A 39 -8.52 6.73 -1.43
CA LEU A 39 -8.47 7.45 -2.69
C LEU A 39 -9.86 7.96 -3.09
N ARG A 40 -9.89 9.05 -3.87
CA ARG A 40 -11.10 9.62 -4.47
C ARG A 40 -11.02 9.62 -5.99
N SER A 41 -12.14 9.31 -6.64
CA SER A 41 -12.31 9.42 -8.08
C SER A 41 -13.68 9.99 -8.46
N TYR A 42 -13.79 10.53 -9.68
CA TYR A 42 -15.03 10.93 -10.32
C TYR A 42 -15.30 10.11 -11.60
N ASP A 43 -14.41 9.20 -11.97
CA ASP A 43 -14.50 8.38 -13.19
C ASP A 43 -14.00 6.93 -13.01
N LEU A 44 -13.69 6.50 -11.79
CA LEU A 44 -13.09 5.20 -11.45
C LEU A 44 -11.71 4.93 -12.07
N ILE A 45 -11.17 5.84 -12.87
CA ILE A 45 -9.93 5.65 -13.64
C ILE A 45 -8.82 6.48 -13.04
N HIS A 46 -9.06 7.77 -12.82
CA HIS A 46 -8.12 8.69 -12.21
C HIS A 46 -8.41 8.81 -10.73
N TRP A 47 -7.35 8.79 -9.92
CA TRP A 47 -7.46 8.77 -8.48
C TRP A 47 -6.48 9.76 -7.86
N GLU A 48 -6.89 10.34 -6.74
CA GLU A 48 -6.04 11.14 -5.86
C GLU A 48 -6.25 10.68 -4.41
N VAL A 49 -5.30 10.97 -3.52
CA VAL A 49 -5.49 10.71 -2.09
C VAL A 49 -6.56 11.65 -1.53
N ALA A 50 -7.61 11.07 -0.95
CA ALA A 50 -8.65 11.81 -0.26
C ALA A 50 -8.28 12.07 1.21
N THR A 51 -7.78 11.03 1.87
CA THR A 51 -7.32 11.08 3.27
C THR A 51 -6.48 9.86 3.61
N TYR A 52 -5.81 9.94 4.75
CA TYR A 52 -5.45 8.79 5.57
C TYR A 52 -6.38 8.72 6.78
N VAL A 53 -6.74 7.52 7.24
CA VAL A 53 -7.67 7.36 8.37
C VAL A 53 -6.98 7.62 9.70
N TYR A 54 -5.68 7.38 9.80
CA TYR A 54 -4.91 7.62 11.01
C TYR A 54 -3.45 8.03 10.72
N ASP A 55 -2.88 8.88 11.58
CA ASP A 55 -1.46 9.25 11.54
C ASP A 55 -0.58 8.15 12.18
N THR A 56 -1.06 7.58 13.28
CA THR A 56 -0.46 6.46 14.00
C THR A 56 -1.56 5.47 14.39
N LEU A 57 -1.21 4.19 14.54
CA LEU A 57 -2.18 3.16 14.91
C LEU A 57 -2.34 3.03 16.43
N ASP A 58 -1.53 2.19 17.08
CA ASP A 58 -1.52 1.99 18.54
C ASP A 58 -0.23 2.55 19.19
N ASP A 59 0.70 3.02 18.36
CA ASP A 59 2.02 3.50 18.74
C ASP A 59 2.76 2.51 19.65
N THR A 60 2.82 1.24 19.23
CA THR A 60 3.57 0.20 19.96
C THR A 60 5.08 0.34 19.74
N PRO A 61 5.94 -0.22 20.61
CA PRO A 61 7.40 -0.24 20.36
C PRO A 61 7.78 -0.81 19.00
N ALA A 62 7.10 -1.89 18.56
CA ALA A 62 7.31 -2.49 17.26
C ALA A 62 6.83 -1.59 16.11
N GLN A 63 5.75 -0.83 16.30
CA GLN A 63 5.31 0.19 15.33
C GLN A 63 6.29 1.36 15.21
N ARG A 64 7.14 1.62 16.22
CA ARG A 64 8.15 2.70 16.24
C ARG A 64 9.56 2.25 15.89
N LEU A 65 9.77 0.98 15.51
CA LEU A 65 11.11 0.39 15.28
C LEU A 65 12.07 0.48 16.50
N VAL A 66 11.54 0.32 17.71
CA VAL A 66 12.31 0.41 18.97
C VAL A 66 12.86 -0.96 19.38
N ASP A 67 14.09 -0.99 19.89
CA ASP A 67 14.78 -2.19 20.40
C ASP A 67 14.83 -3.35 19.40
N GLY A 68 14.97 -3.04 18.10
CA GLY A 68 15.01 -4.04 17.04
C GLY A 68 13.68 -4.74 16.74
N GLN A 69 12.57 -4.25 17.30
CA GLN A 69 11.23 -4.73 16.97
C GLN A 69 10.70 -4.05 15.72
N HIS A 70 9.84 -4.73 14.96
CA HIS A 70 9.18 -4.16 13.78
C HIS A 70 7.83 -4.84 13.52
N ILE A 71 7.06 -4.25 12.62
CA ILE A 71 5.76 -4.77 12.15
C ILE A 71 5.70 -4.92 10.62
N TYR A 72 6.83 -5.11 9.93
CA TYR A 72 6.82 -5.58 8.54
C TYR A 72 5.86 -6.77 8.34
N SER A 73 5.10 -6.75 7.24
CA SER A 73 3.99 -7.68 6.94
C SER A 73 2.85 -7.70 7.97
N LYS A 74 2.80 -6.73 8.89
CA LYS A 74 1.73 -6.57 9.88
C LYS A 74 1.16 -5.14 9.80
N GLY A 75 0.63 -4.61 10.91
CA GLY A 75 -0.18 -3.40 10.89
C GLY A 75 -1.56 -3.68 10.31
N MET A 76 -2.19 -2.67 9.69
CA MET A 76 -3.52 -2.83 9.11
C MET A 76 -3.50 -3.78 7.90
N TRP A 77 -4.49 -4.67 7.82
CA TRP A 77 -4.72 -5.54 6.67
C TRP A 77 -6.07 -5.17 6.02
N ALA A 78 -6.56 -6.00 5.09
CA ALA A 78 -7.74 -5.75 4.27
C ALA A 78 -8.86 -5.03 5.04
N ALA A 79 -9.26 -3.89 4.49
CA ALA A 79 -10.23 -3.00 5.11
C ALA A 79 -11.54 -3.03 4.34
N SER A 80 -12.65 -2.85 5.07
CA SER A 80 -13.95 -2.58 4.46
C SER A 80 -14.37 -1.14 4.73
N LEU A 81 -14.78 -0.45 3.66
CA LEU A 81 -15.26 0.92 3.64
C LEU A 81 -16.76 0.94 3.33
N ARG A 82 -17.55 1.57 4.20
CA ARG A 82 -19.01 1.71 4.01
C ARG A 82 -19.46 3.14 4.29
N TYR A 83 -20.54 3.54 3.65
CA TYR A 83 -21.28 4.75 3.97
C TYR A 83 -22.71 4.37 4.32
N HIS A 84 -23.13 4.70 5.55
CA HIS A 84 -24.46 4.38 6.06
C HIS A 84 -24.99 5.55 6.88
N GLN A 85 -26.24 5.96 6.63
CA GLN A 85 -26.92 7.04 7.37
C GLN A 85 -26.07 8.30 7.65
N GLY A 86 -25.37 8.81 6.63
CA GLY A 86 -24.58 10.03 6.78
C GLY A 86 -23.17 9.84 7.32
N MET A 87 -22.76 8.60 7.62
CA MET A 87 -21.49 8.27 8.27
C MET A 87 -20.65 7.33 7.41
N PHE A 88 -19.35 7.61 7.33
CA PHE A 88 -18.35 6.68 6.81
C PHE A 88 -17.86 5.75 7.91
N TYR A 89 -17.65 4.49 7.56
CA TYR A 89 -17.15 3.41 8.41
C TYR A 89 -15.99 2.74 7.71
N VAL A 90 -14.88 2.57 8.41
CA VAL A 90 -13.73 1.79 7.96
C VAL A 90 -13.41 0.76 9.02
N ILE A 91 -13.52 -0.53 8.70
CA ILE A 91 -13.17 -1.63 9.60
C ILE A 91 -12.01 -2.44 9.04
N PHE A 92 -11.06 -2.83 9.89
CA PHE A 92 -9.98 -3.74 9.53
C PHE A 92 -9.39 -4.41 10.77
N VAL A 93 -8.66 -5.51 10.56
CA VAL A 93 -7.79 -6.09 11.60
C VAL A 93 -6.39 -5.51 11.51
N ALA A 94 -5.71 -5.40 12.65
CA ALA A 94 -4.25 -5.24 12.66
C ALA A 94 -3.55 -6.48 13.21
N ASN A 95 -2.64 -7.03 12.42
CA ASN A 95 -2.00 -8.31 12.71
C ASN A 95 -0.94 -8.23 13.82
N ASP A 96 -0.40 -7.05 14.09
CA ASP A 96 0.56 -6.82 15.17
C ASP A 96 -0.14 -6.72 16.54
N THR A 97 -1.27 -5.99 16.62
CA THR A 97 -2.01 -5.83 17.88
C THR A 97 -3.03 -6.93 18.13
N ARG A 98 -3.37 -7.73 17.11
CA ARG A 98 -4.43 -8.76 17.15
C ARG A 98 -5.79 -8.19 17.53
N LYS A 99 -6.11 -6.97 17.06
CA LYS A 99 -7.40 -6.31 17.30
C LYS A 99 -8.11 -6.03 15.98
N THR A 100 -9.43 -5.91 16.05
CA THR A 100 -10.25 -5.32 14.99
C THR A 100 -10.53 -3.87 15.35
N TYR A 101 -10.24 -2.95 14.43
CA TYR A 101 -10.49 -1.52 14.59
C TYR A 101 -11.63 -1.09 13.68
N LEU A 102 -12.50 -0.24 14.21
CA LEU A 102 -13.53 0.46 13.45
C LEU A 102 -13.30 1.96 13.60
N TYR A 103 -13.14 2.64 12.48
CA TYR A 103 -13.05 4.08 12.37
C TYR A 103 -14.34 4.64 11.78
N THR A 104 -14.83 5.74 12.35
CA THR A 104 -16.07 6.38 11.87
C THR A 104 -15.89 7.88 11.69
N SER A 105 -16.51 8.46 10.66
CA SER A 105 -16.51 9.91 10.46
C SER A 105 -17.72 10.37 9.63
N PRO A 106 -18.33 11.54 9.92
CA PRO A 106 -19.39 12.10 9.05
C PRO A 106 -18.85 12.65 7.72
N THR A 107 -17.53 12.82 7.58
CA THR A 107 -16.91 13.29 6.34
C THR A 107 -15.74 12.39 5.97
N ILE A 108 -15.48 12.22 4.67
CA ILE A 108 -14.37 11.37 4.23
C ILE A 108 -13.01 11.91 4.68
N SER A 109 -12.88 13.22 4.88
CA SER A 109 -11.66 13.88 5.35
C SER A 109 -11.40 13.70 6.86
N GLY A 110 -12.26 12.97 7.57
CA GLY A 110 -12.18 12.87 9.03
C GLY A 110 -12.72 14.12 9.75
N VAL A 111 -12.37 14.34 11.03
CA VAL A 111 -11.54 13.48 11.90
C VAL A 111 -12.21 12.12 12.10
N TRP A 112 -11.42 11.06 12.13
CA TRP A 112 -11.90 9.69 12.32
C TRP A 112 -11.90 9.30 13.80
N LYS A 113 -13.05 8.83 14.29
CA LYS A 113 -13.19 8.27 15.64
C LYS A 113 -12.85 6.79 15.60
N LYS A 114 -11.78 6.42 16.32
CA LYS A 114 -11.33 5.03 16.51
C LYS A 114 -12.14 4.32 17.61
N GLN A 115 -12.53 3.08 17.37
CA GLN A 115 -12.99 2.13 18.38
C GLN A 115 -12.45 0.72 18.12
N VAL A 116 -12.40 -0.11 19.16
CA VAL A 116 -12.05 -1.53 19.05
C VAL A 116 -13.33 -2.35 19.01
N VAL A 117 -13.40 -3.31 18.09
CA VAL A 117 -14.47 -4.30 18.02
C VAL A 117 -13.96 -5.59 18.68
N GLU A 118 -14.71 -6.12 19.64
CA GLU A 118 -14.39 -7.38 20.33
C GLU A 118 -14.32 -8.53 19.33
N GLY A 119 -13.16 -9.19 19.25
CA GLY A 119 -12.88 -10.27 18.30
C GLY A 119 -11.82 -9.91 17.25
N PHE A 120 -11.46 -10.90 16.44
CA PHE A 120 -10.48 -10.77 15.36
C PHE A 120 -11.08 -11.27 14.05
N TYR A 121 -11.53 -10.34 13.21
CA TYR A 121 -12.31 -10.61 12.01
C TYR A 121 -11.43 -10.45 10.75
N HIS A 122 -10.57 -11.45 10.52
CA HIS A 122 -9.65 -11.43 9.37
C HIS A 122 -10.41 -11.26 8.05
N ASP A 123 -9.96 -10.31 7.22
CA ASP A 123 -10.54 -10.00 5.90
C ASP A 123 -12.06 -9.76 5.94
N CYS A 124 -12.49 -8.91 6.87
CA CYS A 124 -13.90 -8.65 7.10
C CYS A 124 -14.51 -7.59 6.17
N SER A 125 -15.77 -7.81 5.79
CA SER A 125 -16.68 -6.81 5.23
C SER A 125 -17.73 -6.41 6.24
N LEU A 126 -17.83 -5.10 6.52
CA LEU A 126 -18.98 -4.55 7.24
C LEU A 126 -20.17 -4.41 6.29
N PHE A 127 -21.36 -4.72 6.79
CA PHE A 127 -22.60 -4.60 6.06
C PHE A 127 -23.72 -4.13 6.98
N PHE A 128 -24.51 -3.17 6.50
CA PHE A 128 -25.74 -2.71 7.14
C PHE A 128 -26.91 -3.17 6.28
N ASP A 129 -27.84 -3.91 6.88
CA ASP A 129 -29.03 -4.39 6.18
C ASP A 129 -30.18 -3.36 6.24
N ASP A 130 -31.22 -3.59 5.45
CA ASP A 130 -32.40 -2.72 5.35
C ASP A 130 -33.18 -2.61 6.68
N ASP A 131 -32.97 -3.55 7.61
CA ASP A 131 -33.56 -3.55 8.95
C ASP A 131 -32.65 -2.91 10.02
N GLU A 132 -31.60 -2.20 9.58
CA GLU A 132 -30.62 -1.48 10.40
C GLU A 132 -29.72 -2.37 11.27
N ARG A 133 -29.76 -3.70 11.08
CA ARG A 133 -28.81 -4.61 11.72
C ARG A 133 -27.49 -4.58 10.97
N ALA A 134 -26.41 -4.69 11.72
CA ALA A 134 -25.05 -4.72 11.19
C ALA A 134 -24.46 -6.12 11.27
N TYR A 135 -23.71 -6.50 10.24
CA TYR A 135 -23.09 -7.80 10.11
C TYR A 135 -21.63 -7.67 9.66
N LEU A 136 -20.83 -8.66 10.05
CA LEU A 136 -19.52 -8.92 9.47
C LEU A 136 -19.56 -10.23 8.70
N VAL A 137 -19.01 -10.20 7.48
CA VAL A 137 -18.61 -11.40 6.75
C VAL A 137 -17.09 -11.44 6.70
N TYR A 138 -16.48 -12.53 7.17
CA TYR A 138 -15.03 -12.59 7.41
C TYR A 138 -14.53 -14.04 7.47
N GLY A 139 -13.20 -14.22 7.39
CA GLY A 139 -12.54 -15.50 7.57
C GLY A 139 -11.54 -15.83 6.46
N ASN A 140 -10.85 -16.95 6.65
CA ASN A 140 -10.00 -17.57 5.65
C ASN A 140 -10.35 -19.06 5.59
N THR A 141 -10.52 -19.62 4.39
CA THR A 141 -11.03 -20.98 4.09
C THR A 141 -12.47 -21.24 4.54
N GLU A 142 -12.82 -20.87 5.77
CA GLU A 142 -14.16 -20.89 6.33
C GLU A 142 -14.63 -19.44 6.54
N ILE A 143 -15.70 -19.07 5.84
CA ILE A 143 -16.27 -17.73 5.85
C ILE A 143 -17.50 -17.69 6.74
N TYR A 144 -17.46 -16.82 7.74
CA TYR A 144 -18.49 -16.67 8.75
C TYR A 144 -19.28 -15.38 8.55
N LEU A 145 -20.57 -15.44 8.83
CA LEU A 145 -21.47 -14.30 9.01
C LEU A 145 -21.75 -14.13 10.51
N THR A 146 -21.45 -12.95 11.05
CA THR A 146 -21.71 -12.60 12.46
C THR A 146 -22.48 -11.29 12.56
N GLU A 147 -23.58 -11.28 13.30
CA GLU A 147 -24.32 -10.06 13.65
C GLU A 147 -23.61 -9.29 14.76
N LEU A 148 -23.48 -7.98 14.59
CA LEU A 148 -22.90 -7.07 15.56
C LEU A 148 -23.96 -6.46 16.48
N SER A 149 -23.53 -6.06 17.68
CA SER A 149 -24.31 -5.17 18.55
C SER A 149 -24.57 -3.84 17.84
N SER A 150 -25.62 -3.12 18.25
CA SER A 150 -26.03 -1.85 17.62
C SER A 150 -25.00 -0.72 17.75
N ASP A 151 -24.09 -0.81 18.73
CA ASP A 151 -22.96 0.12 18.90
C ASP A 151 -21.70 -0.34 18.15
N LEU A 152 -21.77 -1.47 17.43
CA LEU A 152 -20.69 -2.07 16.66
C LEU A 152 -19.47 -2.45 17.52
N SER A 153 -19.65 -2.63 18.83
CA SER A 153 -18.57 -2.95 19.77
C SER A 153 -18.13 -4.41 19.73
N GLY A 154 -18.94 -5.31 19.17
CA GLY A 154 -18.65 -6.74 19.10
C GLY A 154 -19.84 -7.56 18.62
N PRO A 155 -19.77 -8.90 18.71
CA PRO A 155 -20.90 -9.78 18.39
C PRO A 155 -22.10 -9.47 19.26
N LYS A 156 -23.30 -9.47 18.65
CA LYS A 156 -24.54 -9.34 19.41
C LYS A 156 -24.79 -10.62 20.22
N PRO A 157 -25.02 -10.54 21.55
CA PRO A 157 -25.42 -11.70 22.33
C PRO A 157 -26.71 -12.33 21.80
N GLY A 158 -26.66 -13.61 21.43
CA GLY A 158 -27.79 -14.31 20.80
C GLY A 158 -28.09 -13.89 19.36
N GLY A 159 -27.23 -13.08 18.74
CA GLY A 159 -27.31 -12.72 17.33
C GLY A 159 -26.85 -13.85 16.40
N VAL A 160 -27.00 -13.63 15.10
CA VAL A 160 -26.57 -14.59 14.08
C VAL A 160 -25.05 -14.81 14.16
N HIS A 161 -24.61 -16.06 14.19
CA HIS A 161 -23.22 -16.45 13.98
C HIS A 161 -23.19 -17.81 13.27
N ARG A 162 -22.70 -17.87 12.04
CA ARG A 162 -22.67 -19.13 11.27
C ARG A 162 -21.63 -19.13 10.17
N LEU A 163 -21.19 -20.33 9.80
CA LEU A 163 -20.49 -20.59 8.55
C LEU A 163 -21.47 -20.39 7.37
N ILE A 164 -21.04 -19.64 6.35
CA ILE A 164 -21.82 -19.40 5.13
C ILE A 164 -21.17 -20.00 3.88
N VAL A 165 -19.83 -20.01 3.81
CA VAL A 165 -19.06 -20.57 2.69
C VAL A 165 -17.84 -21.28 3.24
N LYS A 166 -17.48 -22.42 2.63
CA LYS A 166 -16.23 -23.13 2.92
C LYS A 166 -15.56 -23.52 1.61
N ASP A 167 -14.26 -23.26 1.50
CA ASP A 167 -13.49 -23.78 0.36
C ASP A 167 -13.17 -25.26 0.60
N GLU A 168 -13.90 -26.13 -0.10
CA GLU A 168 -13.66 -27.58 -0.05
C GLU A 168 -12.64 -28.06 -1.09
N GLN A 169 -12.20 -27.17 -2.00
CA GLN A 169 -11.23 -27.52 -3.04
C GLN A 169 -9.81 -27.57 -2.48
N SER A 170 -8.91 -28.29 -3.17
CA SER A 170 -7.49 -28.23 -2.84
C SER A 170 -6.93 -26.86 -3.25
N HIS A 171 -6.41 -26.12 -2.29
CA HIS A 171 -5.96 -24.74 -2.49
C HIS A 171 -4.54 -24.50 -1.98
N HIS A 172 -3.90 -23.48 -2.54
CA HIS A 172 -2.75 -22.79 -1.96
C HIS A 172 -3.22 -21.72 -0.97
N LEU A 173 -4.36 -21.09 -1.25
CA LEU A 173 -5.04 -20.11 -0.43
C LEU A 173 -6.55 -20.37 -0.51
N GLY A 174 -7.20 -20.67 0.61
CA GLY A 174 -8.65 -20.84 0.65
C GLY A 174 -9.38 -19.49 0.52
N TYR A 175 -10.71 -19.51 0.48
CA TYR A 175 -11.49 -18.28 0.38
C TYR A 175 -11.15 -17.26 1.46
N GLU A 176 -10.88 -16.02 1.07
CA GLU A 176 -10.68 -14.86 1.95
C GLU A 176 -11.10 -13.55 1.25
N GLY A 177 -10.72 -12.38 1.78
CA GLY A 177 -10.95 -11.08 1.16
C GLY A 177 -12.43 -10.77 0.93
N ALA A 178 -13.26 -10.91 1.96
CA ALA A 178 -14.71 -10.80 1.81
C ALA A 178 -15.15 -9.37 1.43
N HIS A 179 -16.05 -9.26 0.45
CA HIS A 179 -16.86 -8.05 0.20
C HIS A 179 -18.34 -8.45 0.14
N PHE A 180 -19.16 -7.86 1.01
CA PHE A 180 -20.56 -8.27 1.21
C PHE A 180 -21.54 -7.14 0.89
N TYR A 181 -22.57 -7.49 0.12
CA TYR A 181 -23.57 -6.56 -0.41
C TYR A 181 -24.97 -7.16 -0.35
N LYS A 182 -25.97 -6.28 -0.45
CA LYS A 182 -27.34 -6.65 -0.82
C LYS A 182 -27.72 -5.93 -2.10
N ILE A 183 -27.99 -6.69 -3.16
CA ILE A 183 -28.21 -6.15 -4.51
C ILE A 183 -29.46 -6.81 -5.08
N ASN A 184 -30.43 -6.01 -5.49
CA ASN A 184 -31.71 -6.47 -6.05
C ASN A 184 -32.40 -7.54 -5.19
N GLY A 185 -32.33 -7.38 -3.86
CA GLY A 185 -32.94 -8.30 -2.89
C GLY A 185 -32.15 -9.57 -2.57
N LYS A 186 -30.97 -9.77 -3.18
CA LYS A 186 -30.07 -10.89 -2.89
C LYS A 186 -28.88 -10.45 -2.05
N TYR A 187 -28.45 -11.31 -1.13
CA TYR A 187 -27.18 -11.18 -0.43
C TYR A 187 -26.07 -11.75 -1.30
N VAL A 188 -25.00 -10.97 -1.50
CA VAL A 188 -23.91 -11.27 -2.43
C VAL A 188 -22.59 -11.12 -1.69
N VAL A 189 -21.81 -12.20 -1.62
CA VAL A 189 -20.45 -12.19 -1.07
C VAL A 189 -19.44 -12.51 -2.16
N PHE A 190 -18.46 -11.62 -2.32
CA PHE A 190 -17.30 -11.80 -3.17
C PHE A 190 -16.11 -12.24 -2.34
N LEU A 191 -15.31 -13.16 -2.88
CA LEU A 191 -14.16 -13.79 -2.24
C LEU A 191 -13.04 -14.00 -3.26
N ILE A 192 -11.81 -14.13 -2.76
CA ILE A 192 -10.62 -14.55 -3.50
C ILE A 192 -10.22 -15.94 -3.02
N HIS A 193 -9.74 -16.79 -3.91
CA HIS A 193 -8.94 -17.96 -3.54
C HIS A 193 -7.87 -18.29 -4.59
N ILE A 194 -6.98 -19.23 -4.27
CA ILE A 194 -5.97 -19.77 -5.19
C ILE A 194 -6.05 -21.30 -5.13
N THR A 195 -6.71 -21.93 -6.10
CA THR A 195 -6.74 -23.39 -6.18
C THR A 195 -5.38 -23.96 -6.58
N LYS A 196 -5.07 -25.21 -6.20
CA LYS A 196 -3.87 -25.90 -6.69
C LYS A 196 -3.92 -26.23 -8.18
N ALA A 197 -5.13 -26.30 -8.73
CA ALA A 197 -5.34 -26.65 -10.14
C ALA A 197 -4.92 -25.50 -11.07
N THR A 198 -5.27 -24.26 -10.72
CA THR A 198 -4.92 -23.08 -11.52
C THR A 198 -3.63 -22.42 -11.05
N GLY A 199 -3.32 -22.54 -9.75
CA GLY A 199 -2.23 -21.78 -9.12
C GLY A 199 -2.42 -20.27 -9.26
N ARG A 200 -3.64 -19.81 -9.52
CA ARG A 200 -3.98 -18.46 -9.93
C ARG A 200 -5.05 -17.86 -9.01
N ARG A 201 -4.84 -16.60 -8.64
CA ARG A 201 -5.83 -15.77 -7.94
C ARG A 201 -7.12 -15.71 -8.76
N THR A 202 -8.22 -16.17 -8.17
CA THR A 202 -9.50 -16.28 -8.86
C THR A 202 -10.59 -15.65 -8.02
N GLN A 203 -11.46 -14.88 -8.67
CA GLN A 203 -12.59 -14.22 -8.02
C GLN A 203 -13.76 -15.20 -7.94
N ALA A 204 -14.31 -15.36 -6.74
CA ALA A 204 -15.51 -16.12 -6.48
C ALA A 204 -16.65 -15.22 -6.00
N CYS A 205 -17.88 -15.69 -6.21
CA CYS A 205 -19.10 -15.06 -5.73
C CYS A 205 -20.06 -16.13 -5.22
N TYR A 206 -20.69 -15.86 -4.08
CA TYR A 206 -21.78 -16.66 -3.53
C TYR A 206 -22.98 -15.78 -3.22
N THR A 207 -24.18 -16.30 -3.45
CA THR A 207 -25.43 -15.57 -3.29
C THR A 207 -26.46 -16.34 -2.47
N ALA A 208 -27.34 -15.61 -1.79
CA ALA A 208 -28.48 -16.16 -1.04
C ALA A 208 -29.68 -15.19 -1.11
N ASP A 209 -30.89 -15.72 -0.98
CA ASP A 209 -32.13 -14.92 -0.93
C ASP A 209 -32.40 -14.38 0.49
N SER A 210 -31.96 -15.11 1.52
CA SER A 210 -31.96 -14.68 2.92
C SER A 210 -30.63 -14.95 3.62
N LEU A 211 -30.35 -14.25 4.73
CA LEU A 211 -29.16 -14.50 5.58
C LEU A 211 -29.17 -15.90 6.21
N GLU A 212 -30.34 -16.52 6.35
CA GLU A 212 -30.52 -17.87 6.86
C GLU A 212 -30.36 -18.96 5.79
N ASP A 213 -30.36 -18.61 4.52
CA ASP A 213 -30.26 -19.58 3.44
C ASP A 213 -28.82 -20.08 3.27
N VAL A 214 -28.67 -21.10 2.41
CA VAL A 214 -27.35 -21.56 1.97
C VAL A 214 -26.86 -20.61 0.88
N PHE A 215 -25.65 -20.09 1.07
CA PHE A 215 -24.95 -19.32 0.06
C PHE A 215 -24.46 -20.25 -1.05
N THR A 216 -24.88 -20.00 -2.28
CA THR A 216 -24.53 -20.83 -3.45
C THR A 216 -23.81 -20.01 -4.50
N GLY A 217 -22.81 -20.60 -5.15
CA GLY A 217 -21.96 -19.89 -6.11
C GLY A 217 -20.65 -20.61 -6.39
N GLY A 218 -19.67 -19.86 -6.86
CA GLY A 218 -18.36 -20.37 -7.29
C GLY A 218 -17.52 -19.30 -7.97
N GLU A 219 -16.53 -19.73 -8.75
CA GLU A 219 -15.66 -18.85 -9.53
C GLU A 219 -16.48 -18.05 -10.56
N VAL A 220 -16.30 -16.73 -10.59
CA VAL A 220 -16.99 -15.80 -11.51
C VAL A 220 -16.03 -15.03 -12.42
N PHE A 221 -14.75 -14.94 -12.07
CA PHE A 221 -13.76 -14.28 -12.91
C PHE A 221 -12.36 -14.88 -12.70
N ASN A 222 -11.75 -15.32 -13.80
CA ASN A 222 -10.46 -16.01 -13.85
C ASN A 222 -9.69 -15.52 -15.09
N ASP A 223 -8.98 -14.41 -14.94
CA ASP A 223 -8.15 -13.80 -15.97
C ASP A 223 -6.85 -13.30 -15.34
N ASP A 224 -5.77 -13.34 -16.11
CA ASP A 224 -4.44 -12.86 -15.69
C ASP A 224 -3.95 -11.69 -16.54
N MET A 225 -4.80 -11.15 -17.43
CA MET A 225 -4.44 -10.07 -18.35
C MET A 225 -3.16 -10.34 -19.16
N ASP A 226 -2.88 -11.61 -19.46
CA ASP A 226 -1.65 -12.06 -20.13
C ASP A 226 -0.36 -11.76 -19.32
N TYR A 227 -0.45 -11.63 -17.98
CA TYR A 227 0.67 -11.28 -17.09
C TYR A 227 1.04 -12.45 -16.16
N PHE A 228 1.98 -13.30 -16.61
CA PHE A 228 2.68 -14.31 -15.79
C PHE A 228 1.81 -15.20 -14.88
N ASN A 229 0.58 -15.54 -15.29
CA ASN A 229 -0.39 -16.29 -14.47
C ASN A 229 -0.79 -15.58 -13.16
N SER A 230 -0.52 -14.28 -13.04
CA SER A 230 -0.96 -13.43 -11.94
C SER A 230 -2.43 -13.06 -12.14
N GLY A 231 -3.32 -13.79 -11.47
CA GLY A 231 -4.75 -13.58 -11.58
C GLY A 231 -5.22 -12.23 -11.02
N VAL A 232 -6.28 -11.71 -11.62
CA VAL A 232 -7.01 -10.52 -11.19
C VAL A 232 -8.18 -10.95 -10.31
N ALA A 233 -8.11 -10.63 -9.02
CA ALA A 233 -9.13 -10.99 -8.03
C ALA A 233 -8.98 -10.11 -6.78
N GLN A 234 -9.89 -10.30 -5.82
CA GLN A 234 -9.96 -9.59 -4.54
C GLN A 234 -10.28 -8.10 -4.72
N GLY A 235 -11.44 -7.71 -4.22
CA GLY A 235 -11.90 -6.34 -4.20
C GLY A 235 -13.42 -6.23 -4.28
N GLY A 236 -13.88 -4.98 -4.26
CA GLY A 236 -15.30 -4.65 -4.25
C GLY A 236 -15.90 -4.37 -5.64
N ILE A 237 -17.23 -4.20 -5.66
CA ILE A 237 -17.97 -3.73 -6.84
C ILE A 237 -18.62 -2.38 -6.57
N VAL A 238 -18.86 -1.61 -7.63
CA VAL A 238 -19.48 -0.30 -7.58
C VAL A 238 -20.26 -0.01 -8.85
N ASP A 239 -21.38 0.70 -8.71
CA ASP A 239 -22.19 1.18 -9.83
C ASP A 239 -21.84 2.63 -10.21
N THR A 240 -22.10 2.97 -11.46
CA THR A 240 -22.07 4.36 -11.92
C THR A 240 -23.43 5.02 -11.74
N PRO A 241 -23.51 6.37 -11.76
CA PRO A 241 -24.79 7.07 -11.77
C PRO A 241 -25.73 6.66 -12.92
N ASN A 242 -25.19 6.06 -14.00
CA ASN A 242 -25.96 5.57 -15.14
C ASN A 242 -26.44 4.12 -14.98
N GLY A 243 -26.05 3.43 -13.89
CA GLY A 243 -26.43 2.05 -13.60
C GLY A 243 -25.48 0.98 -14.14
N ASP A 244 -24.38 1.37 -14.80
CA ASP A 244 -23.32 0.43 -15.21
C ASP A 244 -22.52 -0.04 -13.99
N TRP A 245 -22.12 -1.32 -13.95
CA TRP A 245 -21.40 -1.91 -12.82
C TRP A 245 -19.97 -2.30 -13.18
N TYR A 246 -19.07 -2.11 -12.21
CA TYR A 246 -17.67 -2.48 -12.31
C TYR A 246 -17.18 -3.14 -11.02
N ALA A 247 -16.30 -4.12 -11.16
CA ALA A 247 -15.50 -4.68 -10.09
C ALA A 247 -14.13 -4.00 -10.07
N MET A 248 -13.76 -3.47 -8.92
CA MET A 248 -12.43 -2.94 -8.64
C MET A 248 -11.61 -4.05 -7.98
N LEU A 249 -10.83 -4.76 -8.77
CA LEU A 249 -9.99 -5.88 -8.34
C LEU A 249 -8.52 -5.46 -8.35
N PHE A 250 -7.60 -6.35 -8.00
CA PHE A 250 -6.18 -6.10 -8.23
C PHE A 250 -5.41 -7.32 -8.76
N GLN A 251 -4.23 -7.06 -9.30
CA GLN A 251 -3.29 -8.06 -9.81
C GLN A 251 -1.96 -8.00 -9.06
N ASP A 252 -1.43 -9.16 -8.67
CA ASP A 252 -0.05 -9.26 -8.17
C ASP A 252 0.93 -9.00 -9.33
N HIS A 253 1.73 -7.94 -9.23
CA HIS A 253 2.47 -7.40 -10.38
C HIS A 253 3.98 -7.29 -10.14
N GLY A 254 4.56 -8.26 -9.43
CA GLY A 254 5.99 -8.28 -9.13
C GLY A 254 6.38 -7.25 -8.08
N ALA A 255 7.61 -6.75 -8.15
CA ALA A 255 8.18 -5.83 -7.17
C ALA A 255 7.46 -4.48 -7.11
N VAL A 256 6.73 -4.05 -8.15
CA VAL A 256 5.91 -2.82 -8.07
C VAL A 256 4.74 -2.96 -7.10
N GLY A 257 4.35 -4.20 -6.76
CA GLY A 257 3.29 -4.54 -5.83
C GLY A 257 2.01 -5.01 -6.50
N ARG A 258 0.89 -4.70 -5.87
CA ARG A 258 -0.45 -5.19 -6.22
C ARG A 258 -1.27 -4.06 -6.81
N ILE A 259 -1.67 -4.19 -8.07
CA ILE A 259 -2.14 -3.04 -8.86
C ILE A 259 -3.64 -3.12 -9.17
N PRO A 260 -4.40 -2.01 -9.03
CA PRO A 260 -5.83 -1.97 -9.33
C PRO A 260 -6.17 -2.26 -10.81
N VAL A 261 -7.17 -3.10 -11.01
CA VAL A 261 -7.74 -3.50 -12.31
C VAL A 261 -9.25 -3.38 -12.27
N LEU A 262 -9.83 -2.71 -13.27
CA LEU A 262 -11.27 -2.52 -13.36
C LEU A 262 -11.90 -3.52 -14.34
N VAL A 263 -12.93 -4.25 -13.91
CA VAL A 263 -13.61 -5.30 -14.70
C VAL A 263 -15.10 -4.99 -14.80
N PRO A 264 -15.66 -4.79 -16.01
CA PRO A 264 -17.10 -4.61 -16.18
C PRO A 264 -17.88 -5.84 -15.75
N LEU A 265 -19.04 -5.64 -15.13
CA LEU A 265 -20.02 -6.69 -14.89
C LEU A 265 -21.45 -6.16 -15.05
N HIS A 266 -22.42 -7.07 -15.05
CA HIS A 266 -23.83 -6.75 -14.92
C HIS A 266 -24.50 -7.80 -14.03
N PHE A 267 -25.78 -7.59 -13.70
CA PHE A 267 -26.56 -8.57 -12.95
C PHE A 267 -27.66 -9.16 -13.83
N ASP A 268 -27.72 -10.49 -13.89
CA ASP A 268 -28.83 -11.24 -14.48
C ASP A 268 -29.59 -11.94 -13.35
N GLN A 269 -30.85 -11.57 -13.14
CA GLN A 269 -31.68 -12.08 -12.03
C GLN A 269 -31.01 -11.98 -10.65
N GLY A 270 -30.20 -10.94 -10.43
CA GLY A 270 -29.46 -10.70 -9.19
C GLY A 270 -28.17 -11.51 -9.04
N ILE A 271 -27.78 -12.29 -10.04
CA ILE A 271 -26.50 -12.98 -10.12
C ILE A 271 -25.50 -12.13 -10.90
N PRO A 272 -24.28 -11.87 -10.39
CA PRO A 272 -23.29 -11.08 -11.11
C PRO A 272 -22.70 -11.88 -12.27
N VAL A 273 -22.58 -11.22 -13.43
CA VAL A 273 -21.98 -11.75 -14.66
C VAL A 273 -20.85 -10.82 -15.07
N PHE A 274 -19.62 -11.26 -14.83
CA PHE A 274 -18.40 -10.53 -15.17
C PHE A 274 -18.13 -10.60 -16.67
N ALA A 275 -17.46 -9.58 -17.21
CA ALA A 275 -16.81 -9.70 -18.50
C ALA A 275 -15.85 -10.91 -18.49
N SER A 276 -15.77 -11.64 -19.60
CA SER A 276 -14.94 -12.85 -19.67
C SER A 276 -13.43 -12.59 -19.57
N LYS A 277 -13.02 -11.33 -19.77
CA LYS A 277 -11.64 -10.84 -19.64
C LYS A 277 -11.67 -9.42 -19.11
N ALA A 278 -10.64 -9.02 -18.38
CA ALA A 278 -10.44 -7.62 -18.04
C ALA A 278 -10.11 -6.85 -19.35
N PRO A 279 -10.78 -5.72 -19.62
CA PRO A 279 -10.50 -4.96 -20.83
C PRO A 279 -9.13 -4.28 -20.71
N LYS A 280 -8.31 -4.31 -21.77
CA LYS A 280 -7.00 -3.62 -21.82
C LYS A 280 -7.12 -2.09 -21.77
N GLN A 281 -8.27 -1.58 -22.18
CA GLN A 281 -8.59 -0.17 -22.11
C GLN A 281 -10.03 0.03 -21.62
N ILE A 282 -10.24 1.07 -20.82
CA ILE A 282 -11.54 1.39 -20.25
C ILE A 282 -11.91 2.86 -20.50
N HIS A 283 -13.20 3.15 -20.53
CA HIS A 283 -13.71 4.50 -20.57
C HIS A 283 -14.96 4.58 -19.71
N ILE A 284 -14.93 5.51 -18.76
CA ILE A 284 -16.03 5.84 -17.88
C ILE A 284 -16.08 7.37 -17.86
N PRO A 285 -17.23 7.98 -18.20
CA PRO A 285 -17.36 9.43 -18.15
C PRO A 285 -17.18 9.95 -16.71
N SER A 286 -16.42 11.03 -16.57
CA SER A 286 -16.28 11.69 -15.27
C SER A 286 -17.57 12.39 -14.86
N THR A 287 -17.98 12.19 -13.61
CA THR A 287 -19.05 12.96 -12.97
C THR A 287 -18.64 14.41 -12.73
N ARG A 288 -17.32 14.70 -12.74
CA ARG A 288 -16.74 16.05 -12.63
C ARG A 288 -15.64 16.25 -13.69
N PRO A 289 -16.00 16.50 -14.96
CA PRO A 289 -15.02 16.58 -16.07
C PRO A 289 -13.94 17.66 -15.90
N GLU A 290 -14.23 18.73 -15.17
CA GLU A 290 -13.31 19.85 -14.92
C GLU A 290 -12.38 19.61 -13.72
N HIS A 291 -12.58 18.51 -12.97
CA HIS A 291 -11.78 18.21 -11.79
C HIS A 291 -10.33 17.88 -12.19
N ARG A 292 -9.38 18.41 -11.43
CA ARG A 292 -7.96 18.11 -11.59
C ARG A 292 -7.48 17.29 -10.40
N TYR A 293 -7.09 16.06 -10.68
CA TYR A 293 -6.57 15.13 -9.67
C TYR A 293 -5.18 15.55 -9.21
N ASN A 294 -4.96 15.54 -7.89
CA ASN A 294 -3.61 15.57 -7.35
C ASN A 294 -2.88 14.26 -7.68
N PRO A 295 -1.59 14.31 -8.02
CA PRO A 295 -0.84 13.11 -8.40
C PRO A 295 -0.60 12.21 -7.19
N LEU A 296 -0.66 10.88 -7.41
CA LEU A 296 -0.43 9.86 -6.39
C LEU A 296 1.05 9.67 -6.01
N VAL A 297 1.96 10.20 -6.84
CA VAL A 297 3.41 10.21 -6.69
C VAL A 297 3.93 11.52 -7.25
N GLY A 298 5.06 12.03 -6.75
CA GLY A 298 5.55 13.31 -7.25
C GLY A 298 6.82 13.85 -6.60
N SER A 299 7.26 14.96 -7.19
CA SER A 299 8.41 15.74 -6.73
C SER A 299 8.05 16.57 -5.50
N ASP A 300 9.05 16.90 -4.69
CA ASP A 300 8.90 17.76 -3.52
C ASP A 300 10.12 18.68 -3.33
N SER A 301 9.81 19.96 -3.15
CA SER A 301 10.83 20.99 -2.84
C SER A 301 11.03 21.16 -1.33
N PHE A 302 10.27 20.45 -0.49
CA PHE A 302 10.28 20.54 0.97
C PHE A 302 10.03 21.95 1.52
N ASN A 303 9.21 22.72 0.82
CA ASN A 303 8.74 24.03 1.27
C ASN A 303 7.42 23.88 2.04
N TYR A 304 7.53 23.62 3.34
CA TYR A 304 6.40 23.46 4.24
C TYR A 304 6.33 24.58 5.28
N ALA A 305 5.12 24.81 5.78
CA ALA A 305 4.86 25.62 6.96
C ALA A 305 4.05 24.78 7.95
N ALA A 306 4.22 25.06 9.24
CA ALA A 306 3.35 24.50 10.26
C ALA A 306 1.93 25.04 10.09
N GLU A 307 0.95 24.17 10.31
CA GLU A 307 -0.45 24.55 10.47
C GLU A 307 -0.64 25.37 11.77
N GLU A 308 -1.82 25.96 11.97
CA GLU A 308 -2.11 26.81 13.13
C GLU A 308 -1.90 26.10 14.47
N ASP A 309 -2.06 24.78 14.50
CA ASP A 309 -1.87 23.94 15.69
C ASP A 309 -0.44 23.36 15.82
N GLY A 310 0.47 23.77 14.95
CA GLY A 310 1.86 23.34 14.94
C GLY A 310 2.13 22.02 14.18
N ARG A 311 1.10 21.35 13.65
CA ARG A 311 1.29 20.13 12.85
C ARG A 311 1.91 20.43 11.50
N ILE A 312 2.62 19.43 10.98
CA ILE A 312 3.22 19.47 9.64
C ILE A 312 2.48 18.45 8.77
N ARG A 313 1.80 18.93 7.74
CA ARG A 313 1.20 18.09 6.71
C ARG A 313 2.14 17.99 5.51
N LEU A 314 2.75 16.82 5.34
CA LEU A 314 3.52 16.49 4.14
C LEU A 314 2.59 16.29 2.94
N ARG A 315 3.13 16.33 1.72
CA ARG A 315 2.37 15.94 0.52
C ARG A 315 1.74 14.56 0.70
N ASP A 316 0.53 14.38 0.19
CA ASP A 316 -0.29 13.19 0.47
C ASP A 316 0.29 11.88 -0.12
N PHE A 317 1.32 11.93 -0.97
CA PHE A 317 2.02 10.72 -1.45
C PHE A 317 3.10 10.20 -0.49
N TRP A 318 3.50 11.00 0.51
CA TRP A 318 4.51 10.61 1.48
C TRP A 318 3.93 9.74 2.60
N GLN A 319 4.60 8.63 2.88
CA GLN A 319 4.39 7.82 4.08
C GLN A 319 5.75 7.38 4.64
N TRP A 320 5.85 7.40 5.96
CA TRP A 320 6.92 6.83 6.75
C TRP A 320 6.85 5.31 6.73
N ASN A 321 8.01 4.68 6.59
CA ASN A 321 8.17 3.29 6.96
C ASN A 321 8.14 3.20 8.50
N HIS A 322 7.07 2.61 9.06
CA HIS A 322 6.77 2.62 10.49
C HIS A 322 6.44 4.02 11.04
N THR A 323 6.03 4.10 12.32
CA THR A 323 5.75 5.37 12.98
C THR A 323 7.05 6.20 13.08
N PRO A 324 7.05 7.45 12.59
CA PRO A 324 8.24 8.29 12.66
C PRO A 324 8.53 8.72 14.11
N ASN A 325 9.81 8.96 14.41
CA ASN A 325 10.21 9.72 15.58
C ASN A 325 10.25 11.21 15.21
N HIS A 326 9.27 11.97 15.71
CA HIS A 326 9.08 13.40 15.43
C HIS A 326 10.21 14.32 15.92
N GLU A 327 11.09 13.86 16.82
CA GLU A 327 12.25 14.64 17.28
C GLU A 327 13.44 14.53 16.31
N LEU A 328 13.42 13.54 15.41
CA LEU A 328 14.55 13.19 14.55
C LEU A 328 14.33 13.62 13.09
N TRP A 329 13.29 14.38 12.79
CA TRP A 329 13.10 14.93 11.45
C TRP A 329 12.50 16.34 11.47
N SER A 330 12.75 17.11 10.41
CA SER A 330 12.12 18.42 10.23
C SER A 330 12.08 18.83 8.76
N VAL A 331 11.04 19.57 8.39
CA VAL A 331 10.94 20.32 7.12
C VAL A 331 10.83 21.83 7.34
N THR A 332 10.99 22.29 8.58
CA THR A 332 10.81 23.68 8.99
C THR A 332 12.05 24.28 9.64
N GLU A 333 12.97 23.47 10.16
CA GLU A 333 14.27 23.93 10.66
C GLU A 333 15.09 24.65 9.58
N LYS A 334 14.99 24.18 8.33
CA LYS A 334 15.63 24.78 7.16
C LYS A 334 14.64 24.70 6.00
N ARG A 335 14.20 25.87 5.52
CA ARG A 335 13.25 25.97 4.41
C ARG A 335 13.80 25.25 3.17
N GLY A 336 12.96 24.45 2.52
CA GLY A 336 13.32 23.73 1.30
C GLY A 336 14.14 22.47 1.55
N VAL A 337 14.19 21.97 2.79
CA VAL A 337 14.98 20.81 3.18
C VAL A 337 14.14 19.85 4.00
N TYR A 338 14.19 18.57 3.64
CA TYR A 338 13.85 17.48 4.53
C TYR A 338 15.09 17.04 5.29
N ARG A 339 15.10 17.29 6.60
CA ARG A 339 16.21 16.98 7.49
C ARG A 339 15.88 15.75 8.32
N VAL A 340 16.84 14.83 8.44
CA VAL A 340 16.73 13.63 9.28
C VAL A 340 17.97 13.47 10.14
N ARG A 341 17.78 12.92 11.34
CA ARG A 341 18.82 12.65 12.33
C ARG A 341 18.88 11.17 12.65
N THR A 342 20.09 10.62 12.74
CA THR A 342 20.26 9.26 13.23
C THR A 342 20.04 9.26 14.73
N GLY A 343 19.04 8.52 15.21
CA GLY A 343 18.70 8.45 16.64
C GLY A 343 18.90 7.08 17.29
N GLN A 344 19.19 6.06 16.49
CA GLN A 344 19.50 4.72 16.95
C GLN A 344 20.53 4.04 16.06
N ILE A 345 21.20 3.03 16.60
CA ILE A 345 22.07 2.15 15.82
C ILE A 345 21.18 1.13 15.11
N SER A 346 21.26 1.14 13.79
CA SER A 346 20.46 0.26 12.92
C SER A 346 21.41 -0.65 12.16
N PRO A 347 21.19 -1.97 12.16
CA PRO A 347 22.06 -2.89 11.44
C PRO A 347 21.99 -2.72 9.92
N ASN A 348 20.84 -2.28 9.41
CA ASN A 348 20.59 -2.10 7.99
C ASN A 348 19.40 -1.14 7.75
N LEU A 349 19.02 -0.94 6.48
CA LEU A 349 17.97 -0.01 6.06
C LEU A 349 16.59 -0.31 6.67
N THR A 350 16.22 -1.58 6.89
CA THR A 350 14.87 -1.91 7.39
C THR A 350 14.68 -1.53 8.87
N PHE A 351 15.75 -1.17 9.57
CA PHE A 351 15.73 -0.64 10.93
C PHE A 351 15.96 0.87 10.99
N ALA A 352 15.98 1.55 9.84
CA ALA A 352 16.15 3.00 9.75
C ALA A 352 14.84 3.73 10.07
N VAL A 353 14.76 4.28 11.28
CA VAL A 353 13.67 5.18 11.69
C VAL A 353 13.67 6.43 10.80
N ASN A 354 12.48 6.97 10.51
CA ASN A 354 12.28 8.13 9.65
C ASN A 354 12.73 7.92 8.19
N THR A 355 12.66 6.70 7.68
CA THR A 355 12.69 6.50 6.23
C THR A 355 11.39 7.05 5.63
N LEU A 356 11.49 8.15 4.88
CA LEU A 356 10.36 8.81 4.22
C LEU A 356 10.19 8.23 2.81
N THR A 357 9.00 7.74 2.46
CA THR A 357 8.80 6.97 1.22
C THR A 357 7.55 7.38 0.46
N GLN A 358 7.56 7.21 -0.85
CA GLN A 358 6.37 7.18 -1.67
C GLN A 358 6.32 5.89 -2.48
N ARG A 359 5.15 5.53 -3.02
CA ARG A 359 5.02 4.34 -3.89
C ARG A 359 5.91 4.50 -5.11
N SER A 360 6.54 3.40 -5.55
CA SER A 360 7.10 3.36 -6.91
C SER A 360 5.97 3.11 -7.90
N MET A 361 6.10 3.63 -9.12
CA MET A 361 5.06 3.53 -10.13
C MET A 361 5.65 3.05 -11.45
N GLY A 362 4.99 2.06 -12.05
CA GLY A 362 5.33 1.53 -13.36
C GLY A 362 4.90 2.44 -14.51
N PRO A 363 5.34 2.16 -15.74
CA PRO A 363 6.22 1.03 -16.11
C PRO A 363 7.67 1.19 -15.63
N ALA A 364 8.15 2.42 -15.49
CA ALA A 364 9.42 2.74 -14.88
C ALA A 364 9.32 4.07 -14.12
N CYS A 365 10.22 4.30 -13.16
CA CYS A 365 10.31 5.56 -12.45
C CYS A 365 11.75 5.97 -12.17
N GLU A 366 11.97 7.28 -12.03
CA GLU A 366 13.25 7.86 -11.63
C GLU A 366 13.03 8.84 -10.48
N ALA A 367 13.93 8.78 -9.50
CA ALA A 367 14.03 9.74 -8.42
C ALA A 367 15.41 10.36 -8.38
N ILE A 368 15.48 11.67 -8.20
CA ILE A 368 16.70 12.45 -8.08
C ILE A 368 16.61 13.30 -6.82
N VAL A 369 17.71 13.41 -6.08
CA VAL A 369 17.76 14.26 -4.88
C VAL A 369 19.13 14.88 -4.70
N MET A 370 19.16 16.08 -4.12
CA MET A 370 20.36 16.68 -3.55
C MET A 370 20.48 16.30 -2.08
N LEU A 371 21.60 15.73 -1.68
CA LEU A 371 21.91 15.35 -0.30
C LEU A 371 23.11 16.14 0.22
N ASP A 372 22.94 16.86 1.32
CA ASP A 372 24.02 17.45 2.12
C ASP A 372 24.25 16.59 3.37
N GLY A 373 25.35 15.84 3.33
CA GLY A 373 25.82 14.99 4.42
C GLY A 373 26.99 15.58 5.21
N SER A 374 27.19 16.91 5.19
CA SER A 374 28.30 17.57 5.89
C SER A 374 28.33 17.28 7.40
N ARG A 375 27.18 16.93 7.98
CA ARG A 375 26.99 16.61 9.40
C ARG A 375 26.75 15.12 9.66
N LEU A 376 27.16 14.24 8.75
CA LEU A 376 27.20 12.80 9.04
C LEU A 376 28.33 12.47 10.02
N ASN A 377 28.05 11.52 10.91
CA ASN A 377 29.04 10.87 11.78
C ASN A 377 29.70 9.70 11.05
N ASP A 378 30.86 9.27 11.55
CA ASP A 378 31.46 8.02 11.08
C ASP A 378 30.49 6.85 11.38
N GLY A 379 30.20 6.04 10.36
CA GLY A 379 29.22 4.96 10.41
C GLY A 379 27.79 5.34 10.01
N ASP A 380 27.52 6.61 9.66
CA ASP A 380 26.23 6.98 9.09
C ASP A 380 26.14 6.67 7.60
N TYR A 381 24.91 6.37 7.14
CA TYR A 381 24.53 6.17 5.75
C TYR A 381 23.27 6.99 5.49
N ALA A 382 23.27 7.80 4.42
CA ALA A 382 22.09 8.54 3.99
C ALA A 382 21.98 8.59 2.46
N GLY A 383 20.78 8.45 1.90
CA GLY A 383 20.61 8.48 0.45
C GLY A 383 19.23 8.06 -0.06
N LEU A 384 19.22 7.46 -1.26
CA LEU A 384 18.03 6.98 -1.96
C LEU A 384 17.95 5.46 -1.88
N CYS A 385 16.73 4.93 -1.70
CA CYS A 385 16.49 3.50 -1.74
C CYS A 385 15.24 3.14 -2.54
N PHE A 386 15.22 1.90 -2.99
CA PHE A 386 14.02 1.17 -3.35
C PHE A 386 13.70 0.19 -2.22
N LEU A 387 12.85 0.62 -1.29
CA LEU A 387 12.49 -0.13 -0.09
C LEU A 387 11.53 -1.27 -0.41
N ILE A 388 12.04 -2.48 -0.25
CA ILE A 388 11.35 -3.79 -0.27
C ILE A 388 12.24 -4.77 0.52
N GLY A 389 11.81 -6.01 0.80
CA GLY A 389 12.65 -6.98 1.54
C GLY A 389 14.02 -7.20 0.88
N SER A 390 14.07 -7.22 -0.45
CA SER A 390 15.28 -7.27 -1.28
C SER A 390 15.73 -5.88 -1.78
N TYR A 391 15.77 -4.88 -0.89
CA TYR A 391 16.03 -3.50 -1.27
C TYR A 391 17.39 -3.29 -1.97
N GLY A 392 17.44 -2.24 -2.80
CA GLY A 392 18.69 -1.63 -3.27
C GLY A 392 18.80 -0.19 -2.75
N MET A 393 20.02 0.29 -2.54
CA MET A 393 20.26 1.67 -2.11
C MET A 393 21.59 2.25 -2.62
N ILE A 394 21.59 3.57 -2.80
CA ILE A 394 22.78 4.40 -2.92
C ILE A 394 22.87 5.32 -1.70
N ALA A 395 24.03 5.39 -1.07
CA ALA A 395 24.24 6.20 0.13
C ALA A 395 25.54 6.99 0.06
N LEU A 396 25.51 8.21 0.60
CA LEU A 396 26.69 8.87 1.13
C LEU A 396 26.94 8.32 2.54
N THR A 397 28.16 7.86 2.77
CA THR A 397 28.61 7.38 4.08
C THR A 397 29.91 8.04 4.49
N LYS A 398 30.17 8.08 5.79
CA LYS A 398 31.40 8.63 6.35
C LYS A 398 32.14 7.56 7.16
N GLN A 399 33.43 7.43 6.91
CA GLN A 399 34.31 6.48 7.60
C GLN A 399 35.71 7.08 7.72
N ASP A 400 36.28 7.03 8.94
CA ASP A 400 37.59 7.62 9.25
C ASP A 400 37.68 9.08 8.81
N SER A 401 36.61 9.84 9.05
CA SER A 401 36.44 11.24 8.62
C SER A 401 36.49 11.50 7.11
N LYS A 402 36.38 10.46 6.27
CA LYS A 402 36.31 10.58 4.81
C LYS A 402 34.93 10.18 4.31
N PHE A 403 34.49 10.80 3.22
CA PHE A 403 33.20 10.51 2.60
C PHE A 403 33.36 9.52 1.44
N TYR A 404 32.36 8.66 1.30
CA TYR A 404 32.25 7.69 0.22
C TYR A 404 30.82 7.64 -0.29
N LEU A 405 30.65 7.46 -1.60
CA LEU A 405 29.42 6.93 -2.16
C LEU A 405 29.50 5.41 -2.18
N VAL A 406 28.43 4.75 -1.78
CA VAL A 406 28.30 3.29 -1.81
C VAL A 406 26.99 2.88 -2.46
N MET A 407 27.03 1.77 -3.20
CA MET A 407 25.83 1.05 -3.61
C MET A 407 25.76 -0.26 -2.83
N HIS A 408 24.66 -0.44 -2.09
CA HIS A 408 24.40 -1.61 -1.28
C HIS A 408 23.09 -2.28 -1.72
N ALA A 409 23.01 -3.61 -1.63
CA ALA A 409 21.80 -4.34 -1.94
C ALA A 409 21.56 -5.53 -1.01
N ARG A 410 20.28 -5.85 -0.80
CA ARG A 410 19.81 -7.08 -0.17
C ARG A 410 19.26 -8.03 -1.22
N ASN A 411 19.80 -9.24 -1.24
CA ASN A 411 19.37 -10.29 -2.14
C ASN A 411 18.25 -11.13 -1.52
N SER A 412 17.40 -11.70 -2.36
CA SER A 412 16.53 -12.79 -1.94
C SER A 412 17.34 -14.08 -1.76
N GLU A 413 17.14 -14.78 -0.64
CA GLU A 413 17.85 -16.05 -0.34
C GLU A 413 17.32 -17.25 -1.15
N ASP A 414 16.07 -17.18 -1.63
CA ASP A 414 15.42 -18.23 -2.41
C ASP A 414 14.34 -17.68 -3.37
N SER A 415 13.64 -18.59 -4.05
CA SER A 415 12.53 -18.29 -4.97
C SER A 415 11.14 -18.41 -4.33
N THR A 416 11.05 -18.67 -3.02
CA THR A 416 9.77 -18.79 -2.34
C THR A 416 9.15 -17.42 -2.12
N ILE A 417 7.82 -17.36 -1.96
CA ILE A 417 7.13 -16.10 -1.64
C ILE A 417 7.40 -15.64 -0.19
N PHE A 418 7.93 -16.52 0.65
CA PHE A 418 8.26 -16.22 2.03
C PHE A 418 9.63 -15.52 2.08
N GLY A 419 9.71 -14.43 2.85
CA GLY A 419 10.96 -13.72 3.09
C GLY A 419 11.44 -13.91 4.53
N ASN A 420 12.64 -13.39 4.80
CA ASN A 420 13.20 -13.41 6.15
C ASN A 420 12.59 -12.28 6.97
N LEU A 421 11.67 -12.63 7.87
CA LEU A 421 11.00 -11.66 8.74
C LEU A 421 11.91 -11.04 9.80
N ILE A 422 13.12 -11.57 10.06
CA ILE A 422 14.05 -11.02 11.07
C ILE A 422 15.46 -10.95 10.46
N ASP A 423 15.60 -10.13 9.42
CA ASP A 423 16.88 -9.92 8.75
C ASP A 423 17.63 -8.70 9.31
N GLN A 424 18.53 -8.95 10.27
CA GLN A 424 19.42 -7.94 10.85
C GLN A 424 20.81 -7.94 10.22
N GLU A 425 21.04 -8.68 9.13
CA GLU A 425 22.36 -8.68 8.53
C GLU A 425 22.59 -7.35 7.77
N PRO A 426 23.85 -6.90 7.59
CA PRO A 426 24.18 -5.72 6.77
C PRO A 426 24.11 -6.03 5.27
N ALA A 427 23.58 -5.12 4.46
CA ALA A 427 23.50 -5.30 3.01
C ALA A 427 24.88 -5.56 2.36
N THR A 428 24.88 -6.20 1.19
CA THR A 428 26.12 -6.42 0.43
C THR A 428 26.55 -5.12 -0.24
N GLU A 429 27.78 -4.69 0.00
CA GLU A 429 28.40 -3.55 -0.72
C GLU A 429 28.88 -4.02 -2.09
N HIS A 430 28.35 -3.40 -3.15
CA HIS A 430 28.70 -3.72 -4.55
C HIS A 430 29.72 -2.76 -5.14
N GLU A 431 29.72 -1.49 -4.69
CA GLU A 431 30.72 -0.51 -5.10
C GLU A 431 30.90 0.57 -4.03
N ARG A 432 32.12 1.12 -3.97
CA ARG A 432 32.50 2.22 -3.09
C ARG A 432 33.43 3.18 -3.82
N ILE A 433 33.08 4.46 -3.80
CA ILE A 433 33.82 5.54 -4.47
C ILE A 433 34.14 6.65 -3.47
N PRO A 434 35.40 7.08 -3.31
CA PRO A 434 35.72 8.22 -2.46
C PRO A 434 35.16 9.52 -3.05
N VAL A 435 34.57 10.36 -2.21
CA VAL A 435 34.10 11.71 -2.62
C VAL A 435 34.68 12.77 -1.70
N SER A 436 35.09 13.90 -2.28
CA SER A 436 35.63 15.03 -1.51
C SER A 436 34.56 16.00 -1.03
N ASP A 437 33.44 16.08 -1.75
CA ASP A 437 32.32 16.95 -1.43
C ASP A 437 31.27 16.16 -0.61
N PRO A 438 30.87 16.63 0.59
CA PRO A 438 29.77 16.03 1.33
C PRO A 438 28.38 16.38 0.77
N VAL A 439 28.30 17.22 -0.26
CA VAL A 439 27.06 17.54 -0.98
C VAL A 439 27.05 16.80 -2.31
N VAL A 440 26.10 15.88 -2.48
CA VAL A 440 26.02 14.98 -3.64
C VAL A 440 24.64 15.02 -4.27
N LYS A 441 24.58 14.79 -5.59
CA LYS A 441 23.33 14.59 -6.32
C LYS A 441 23.19 13.12 -6.67
N LEU A 442 22.15 12.48 -6.17
CA LEU A 442 21.91 11.04 -6.30
C LEU A 442 20.71 10.79 -7.21
N LYS A 443 20.72 9.65 -7.88
CA LYS A 443 19.63 9.16 -8.72
C LYS A 443 19.36 7.68 -8.43
N ALA A 444 18.08 7.32 -8.42
CA ALA A 444 17.59 5.96 -8.40
C ALA A 444 16.63 5.76 -9.58
N PHE A 445 16.81 4.68 -10.33
CA PHE A 445 15.94 4.29 -11.45
C PHE A 445 15.37 2.89 -11.19
N GLY A 446 14.05 2.73 -11.36
CA GLY A 446 13.32 1.48 -11.18
C GLY A 446 12.57 1.11 -12.46
N ASN A 447 12.64 -0.15 -12.86
CA ASN A 447 12.02 -0.67 -14.08
C ASN A 447 11.18 -1.91 -13.75
N PHE A 448 9.86 -1.78 -13.95
CA PHE A 448 8.86 -2.79 -13.61
C PHE A 448 8.19 -3.38 -14.86
N GLU A 449 8.62 -2.98 -16.06
CA GLU A 449 8.08 -3.50 -17.30
C GLU A 449 8.24 -5.00 -17.38
N ASN A 450 7.17 -5.71 -17.72
CA ASN A 450 7.18 -7.16 -17.94
C ASN A 450 7.86 -7.93 -16.79
N ASN A 451 7.63 -7.52 -15.54
CA ASN A 451 8.18 -8.16 -14.35
C ASN A 451 9.73 -8.14 -14.29
N LEU A 452 10.37 -7.19 -14.98
CA LEU A 452 11.83 -6.98 -14.91
C LEU A 452 12.27 -6.67 -13.48
N ASP A 453 11.50 -5.88 -12.74
CA ASP A 453 11.70 -5.59 -11.31
C ASP A 453 13.15 -5.24 -10.96
N GLU A 454 13.76 -4.36 -11.73
CA GLU A 454 15.16 -3.99 -11.59
C GLU A 454 15.29 -2.57 -11.04
N CYS A 455 16.29 -2.34 -10.20
CA CYS A 455 16.72 -1.01 -9.83
C CYS A 455 18.20 -0.78 -10.10
N SER A 456 18.55 0.48 -10.37
CA SER A 456 19.92 0.93 -10.59
C SER A 456 20.10 2.32 -10.00
N PHE A 457 21.34 2.68 -9.72
CA PHE A 457 21.68 3.93 -9.04
C PHE A 457 22.81 4.64 -9.76
N ALA A 458 22.75 5.97 -9.70
CA ALA A 458 23.76 6.83 -10.28
C ALA A 458 23.99 8.07 -9.41
N TYR A 459 25.12 8.72 -9.61
CA TYR A 459 25.46 10.00 -9.00
C TYR A 459 25.95 10.98 -10.07
N PHE A 460 25.84 12.28 -9.80
CA PHE A 460 26.38 13.30 -10.69
C PHE A 460 27.83 13.64 -10.28
N ASP A 461 28.79 13.48 -11.19
CA ASP A 461 30.21 13.72 -10.92
C ASP A 461 30.65 15.20 -11.08
N GLY A 462 29.69 16.09 -11.38
CA GLY A 462 29.93 17.49 -11.70
C GLY A 462 29.85 17.79 -13.20
N VAL A 463 29.92 16.77 -14.05
CA VAL A 463 29.84 16.88 -15.52
C VAL A 463 28.70 16.02 -16.08
N GLU A 464 28.64 14.76 -15.67
CA GLU A 464 27.66 13.79 -16.16
C GLU A 464 27.17 12.84 -15.07
N TRP A 465 26.14 12.06 -15.39
CA TRP A 465 25.66 10.98 -14.52
C TRP A 465 26.57 9.76 -14.67
N ARG A 466 26.96 9.19 -13.54
CA ARG A 466 27.77 7.96 -13.44
C ARG A 466 26.99 6.90 -12.69
N ASP A 467 26.87 5.73 -13.29
CA ASP A 467 26.32 4.56 -12.61
C ASP A 467 27.24 4.15 -11.45
N ILE A 468 26.65 3.55 -10.42
CA ILE A 468 27.38 2.95 -9.30
C ILE A 468 26.76 1.60 -8.92
N GLY A 469 27.61 0.59 -8.78
CA GLY A 469 27.25 -0.77 -8.41
C GLY A 469 26.65 -1.57 -9.58
N ILE A 470 25.64 -2.35 -9.25
CA ILE A 470 25.00 -3.29 -10.18
C ILE A 470 23.56 -2.85 -10.50
N ILE A 471 23.01 -3.42 -11.57
CA ILE A 471 21.56 -3.51 -11.73
C ILE A 471 21.08 -4.61 -10.77
N HIS A 472 20.22 -4.24 -9.84
CA HIS A 472 19.74 -5.11 -8.76
C HIS A 472 18.32 -5.59 -9.03
N LYS A 473 18.08 -6.89 -8.86
CA LYS A 473 16.74 -7.49 -9.00
C LYS A 473 16.00 -7.41 -7.67
N MET A 474 14.88 -6.70 -7.68
CA MET A 474 13.92 -6.64 -6.59
C MET A 474 12.92 -7.80 -6.70
N VAL A 475 12.49 -8.29 -5.55
CA VAL A 475 11.58 -9.45 -5.44
C VAL A 475 10.51 -9.13 -4.40
N TYR A 476 9.25 -9.24 -4.82
CA TYR A 476 8.10 -9.16 -3.91
C TYR A 476 7.98 -10.43 -3.08
N LYS A 477 7.89 -10.26 -1.75
CA LYS A 477 7.74 -11.33 -0.77
C LYS A 477 6.79 -10.94 0.36
N LEU A 478 6.36 -11.94 1.14
CA LEU A 478 5.49 -11.76 2.30
C LEU A 478 6.21 -11.20 3.53
N ASP A 479 7.52 -10.94 3.48
CA ASP A 479 8.27 -10.30 4.58
C ASP A 479 7.87 -8.85 4.79
N HIS A 480 7.61 -8.11 3.72
CA HIS A 480 7.02 -6.78 3.74
C HIS A 480 5.55 -6.81 3.33
N PHE A 481 5.18 -7.72 2.41
CA PHE A 481 3.87 -7.83 1.77
C PHE A 481 3.39 -6.52 1.10
N MET A 482 4.35 -5.71 0.67
CA MET A 482 4.17 -4.38 0.10
C MET A 482 5.04 -4.25 -1.15
N GLY A 483 4.51 -3.58 -2.16
CA GLY A 483 5.28 -3.19 -3.33
C GLY A 483 6.44 -2.26 -2.99
N CYS A 484 7.41 -2.19 -3.88
CA CYS A 484 8.60 -1.41 -3.68
C CYS A 484 8.28 0.09 -3.57
N ARG A 485 8.93 0.77 -2.63
CA ARG A 485 8.78 2.20 -2.41
C ARG A 485 10.08 2.96 -2.64
N THR A 486 10.00 4.08 -3.33
CA THR A 486 11.14 5.01 -3.43
C THR A 486 11.26 5.78 -2.13
N GLY A 487 12.44 5.78 -1.51
CA GLY A 487 12.63 6.34 -0.17
C GLY A 487 13.87 7.22 -0.01
N LEU A 488 13.75 8.16 0.93
CA LEU A 488 14.85 8.93 1.53
C LEU A 488 15.13 8.37 2.91
N PHE A 489 16.39 8.08 3.21
CA PHE A 489 16.75 7.43 4.48
C PHE A 489 18.01 8.02 5.09
N ALA A 490 18.14 7.89 6.41
CA ALA A 490 19.41 7.99 7.11
C ALA A 490 19.44 7.01 8.29
N TYR A 491 20.55 6.29 8.48
CA TYR A 491 20.77 5.44 9.65
C TYR A 491 22.24 5.41 10.04
N SER A 492 22.52 4.98 11.27
CA SER A 492 23.89 4.85 11.80
C SER A 492 24.19 3.42 12.19
N THR A 493 25.42 2.95 11.92
CA THR A 493 25.90 1.65 12.40
C THR A 493 26.88 1.76 13.57
N GLN A 494 27.32 2.97 13.93
CA GLN A 494 28.33 3.18 14.97
C GLN A 494 27.96 4.24 16.00
N MET A 495 27.55 5.44 15.55
CA MET A 495 27.32 6.58 16.44
C MET A 495 26.16 7.45 15.97
N VAL A 496 25.11 7.51 16.78
CA VAL A 496 23.94 8.35 16.56
C VAL A 496 24.25 9.85 16.65
N GLY A 497 23.34 10.67 16.15
CA GLY A 497 23.37 12.14 16.24
C GLY A 497 23.79 12.83 14.95
N GLY A 498 24.20 12.10 13.93
CA GLY A 498 24.49 12.68 12.63
C GLY A 498 23.23 13.14 11.90
N THR A 499 23.42 14.02 10.93
CA THR A 499 22.32 14.70 10.22
C THR A 499 22.53 14.65 8.71
N ALA A 500 21.46 14.32 7.99
CA ALA A 500 21.35 14.42 6.55
C ALA A 500 20.28 15.44 6.15
N ASP A 501 20.60 16.31 5.18
CA ASP A 501 19.68 17.30 4.62
C ASP A 501 19.38 16.94 3.15
N PHE A 502 18.13 16.60 2.84
CA PHE A 502 17.64 16.33 1.49
C PHE A 502 16.93 17.55 0.91
N SER A 503 17.19 17.87 -0.36
CA SER A 503 16.52 18.97 -1.07
C SER A 503 16.30 18.63 -2.54
N ASN A 504 15.39 19.35 -3.20
CA ASN A 504 15.08 19.20 -4.62
C ASN A 504 14.81 17.72 -4.99
N PHE A 505 13.88 17.10 -4.29
CA PHE A 505 13.47 15.74 -4.62
C PHE A 505 12.61 15.79 -5.89
N GLU A 506 13.14 15.25 -6.97
CA GLU A 506 12.47 15.14 -8.26
C GLU A 506 12.05 13.68 -8.46
N TYR A 507 10.81 13.47 -8.87
CA TYR A 507 10.27 12.15 -9.19
C TYR A 507 9.48 12.22 -10.48
N ARG A 508 9.73 11.25 -11.36
CA ARG A 508 9.00 11.09 -12.61
C ARG A 508 8.70 9.62 -12.89
N VAL A 509 7.50 9.38 -13.40
CA VAL A 509 7.14 8.13 -14.08
C VAL A 509 7.63 8.24 -15.51
N ILE A 510 8.34 7.23 -15.98
CA ILE A 510 8.96 7.19 -17.30
C ILE A 510 8.15 6.24 -18.17
N ASN A 511 7.62 6.75 -19.28
CA ASN A 511 6.94 5.92 -20.25
C ASN A 511 7.97 5.14 -21.10
N PRO A 512 7.62 3.96 -21.63
CA PRO A 512 8.54 3.12 -22.39
C PRO A 512 9.12 3.84 -23.62
N ASP A 513 8.36 4.77 -24.20
CA ASP A 513 8.76 5.57 -25.37
C ASP A 513 9.77 6.69 -25.06
N GLU A 514 10.01 6.99 -23.78
CA GLU A 514 10.91 8.07 -23.33
C GLU A 514 12.31 7.58 -22.93
N LYS A 515 12.61 6.28 -23.09
CA LYS A 515 13.90 5.65 -22.72
C LYS A 515 15.11 6.01 -23.63
N GLN A 516 15.11 7.17 -24.29
CA GLN A 516 16.22 7.62 -25.15
C GLN A 516 17.31 8.38 -24.41
#